data_AF-A0A2Y9BAZ7-F1
#
_entry.id   AF-A0A2Y9BAZ7-F1
#
_cell.length_a   1.000
_cell.length_b   1.000
_cell.length_c   1.000
_cell.angle_alpha   90.00
_cell.angle_beta   90.00
_cell.angle_gamma   90.00
#
_symmetry.space_group_name_H-M   'P 1'
#
loop_
_entity.id
_entity.type
_entity.pdbx_description
1 polymer ?
#
loop_
_entity_poly.entity_id
_entity_poly.type
_entity_poly.pdbx_seq_one_letter_code
_entity_poly.pdbx_strand_id
1 'polypeptide(L)' 'MRGKHVIKLRDNRVAYELTIQRNITIIRGDSATGKTILLEMMDVEKSRYDSENISDII' A
#
# COMPACT_ATOMS: atom_id res chain seq x y z
N MET A 1 -0.88 -16.37 3.72
CA MET A 1 0.40 -15.82 3.25
C MET A 1 1.54 -16.59 3.90
N ARG A 2 2.61 -16.93 3.17
CA ARG A 2 3.83 -17.53 3.72
C ARG A 2 4.94 -16.48 3.63
N GLY A 3 5.47 -16.04 4.77
CA GLY A 3 6.59 -15.09 4.81
C GLY A 3 6.23 -13.67 5.25
N LYS A 4 7.27 -12.83 5.33
CA LYS A 4 7.22 -11.41 5.71
C LYS A 4 7.18 -10.57 4.44
N HIS A 5 6.13 -9.80 4.23
CA HIS A 5 6.03 -8.87 3.11
C HIS A 5 6.26 -7.45 3.60
N VAL A 6 7.23 -6.74 3.02
CA VAL A 6 7.50 -5.34 3.32
C VAL A 6 6.88 -4.48 2.24
N ILE A 7 5.99 -3.59 2.62
CA ILE A 7 5.33 -2.63 1.74
C ILE A 7 5.94 -1.26 2.05
N LYS A 8 6.43 -0.58 1.00
CA LYS A 8 6.99 0.77 1.08
C LYS A 8 6.21 1.66 0.14
N LEU A 9 5.51 2.65 0.69
CA LEU A 9 4.77 3.65 -0.07
C LEU A 9 5.36 5.01 0.26
N ARG A 10 5.65 5.81 -0.75
CA ARG A 10 6.22 7.14 -0.56
C ARG A 10 5.68 8.10 -1.59
N ASP A 11 5.47 9.32 -1.17
CA ASP A 11 5.41 10.49 -2.03
C ASP A 11 6.44 11.52 -1.53
N ASN A 12 6.35 12.76 -2.00
CA ASN A 12 7.27 13.83 -1.61
C ASN A 12 7.04 14.36 -0.19
N ARG A 13 5.95 13.98 0.49
CA ARG A 13 5.52 14.53 1.78
C ARG A 13 5.49 13.48 2.89
N VAL A 14 5.16 12.24 2.56
CA VAL A 14 4.89 11.14 3.49
C VAL A 14 5.51 9.85 2.98
N ALA A 15 6.09 9.08 3.90
CA ALA A 15 6.57 7.73 3.65
C ALA A 15 5.99 6.77 4.68
N TYR A 16 5.48 5.63 4.20
CA TYR A 16 4.98 4.52 4.99
C TYR A 16 5.80 3.27 4.72
N GLU A 17 6.24 2.61 5.78
CA GLU A 17 6.85 1.27 5.73
C GLU A 17 6.07 0.33 6.64
N LEU A 18 5.49 -0.72 6.05
CA LEU A 18 4.62 -1.66 6.73
C LEU A 18 5.12 -3.07 6.48
N THR A 19 5.13 -3.89 7.52
CA THR A 19 5.38 -5.31 7.39
C THR A 19 4.10 -6.10 7.60
N ILE A 20 3.68 -6.87 6.59
CA ILE A 20 2.57 -7.82 6.69
C ILE A 20 3.12 -9.24 6.91
N GLN A 21 2.70 -9.87 8.00
CA GLN A 21 3.08 -11.25 8.36
C GLN A 21 1.85 -12.17 8.52
N ARG A 22 0.65 -11.64 8.30
CA ARG A 22 -0.63 -12.31 8.56
C ARG A 22 -1.66 -11.85 7.54
N ASN A 23 -2.66 -12.70 7.29
CA ASN A 23 -3.70 -12.42 6.30
C ASN A 23 -4.58 -11.21 6.66
N ILE A 24 -4.75 -10.92 7.97
CA ILE A 24 -5.53 -9.77 8.45
C ILE A 24 -4.60 -8.88 9.28
N THR A 25 -4.39 -7.65 8.83
CA THR A 25 -3.56 -6.65 9.51
C THR A 25 -4.44 -5.47 9.93
N ILE A 26 -4.37 -5.08 11.20
CA ILE A 26 -5.14 -3.96 11.75
C ILE A 26 -4.21 -2.76 11.91
N ILE A 27 -4.54 -1.65 11.26
CA ILE A 27 -3.82 -0.37 11.39
C ILE A 27 -4.62 0.52 12.35
N ARG A 28 -3.99 0.94 13.45
CA ARG A 28 -4.62 1.75 14.50
C ARG A 28 -3.90 3.09 14.66
N GLY A 29 -4.64 4.09 15.12
CA GLY A 29 -4.15 5.44 15.41
C GLY A 29 -5.33 6.40 15.53
N ASP A 30 -5.09 7.59 16.06
CA ASP A 30 -6.12 8.62 16.24
C ASP A 30 -6.68 9.12 14.90
N SER A 31 -7.80 9.84 14.92
CA SER A 31 -8.34 10.44 13.71
C SER A 31 -7.28 11.34 13.02
N ALA A 32 -7.34 11.41 11.69
CA ALA A 32 -6.42 12.21 10.88
C ALA A 32 -4.91 11.85 10.94
N THR A 33 -4.52 10.73 11.54
CA THR A 33 -3.10 10.27 11.56
C THR A 33 -2.61 9.63 10.25
N GLY A 34 -3.26 9.90 9.11
CA GLY A 34 -2.83 9.38 7.81
C GLY A 34 -3.27 7.96 7.47
N LYS A 35 -4.14 7.32 8.27
CA LYS A 35 -4.70 5.98 7.94
C LYS A 35 -5.44 5.97 6.60
N THR A 36 -6.25 7.00 6.35
CA THR A 36 -6.97 7.15 5.07
C THR A 36 -6.00 7.43 3.93
N ILE A 37 -5.01 8.32 4.14
CA ILE A 37 -3.97 8.63 3.15
C ILE A 37 -3.18 7.38 2.74
N LEU A 38 -2.86 6.52 3.70
CA LEU A 38 -2.20 5.24 3.41
C LEU A 38 -3.02 4.37 2.44
N LEU A 39 -4.34 4.29 2.64
CA LEU A 39 -5.23 3.53 1.75
C LEU A 39 -5.29 4.16 0.35
N GLU A 40 -5.43 5.49 0.29
CA GLU A 40 -5.43 6.22 -0.99
C GLU A 40 -4.12 6.00 -1.78
N MET A 41 -2.97 6.01 -1.11
CA MET A 41 -1.68 5.72 -1.73
C MET A 41 -1.60 4.28 -2.27
N MET A 42 -2.21 3.31 -1.56
CA MET A 42 -2.29 1.92 -2.04
C MET A 42 -3.16 1.80 -3.29
N ASP A 43 -4.29 2.50 -3.35
CA ASP A 43 -5.22 2.45 -4.49
C ASP A 43 -4.60 3.05 -5.76
N VAL A 44 -3.83 4.13 -5.62
CA VAL A 44 -3.07 4.72 -6.74
C VAL A 44 -2.03 3.73 -7.27
N GLU A 45 -1.26 3.09 -6.38
CA GLU A 45 -0.22 2.14 -6.80
C GLU A 45 -0.82 0.88 -7.42
N LYS A 46 -1.94 0.40 -6.89
CA LYS A 46 -2.72 -0.68 -7.49
C LYS A 46 -3.17 -0.33 -8.92
N SER A 47 -3.70 0.88 -9.11
CA SER A 47 -4.17 1.33 -10.42
C SER A 47 -3.03 1.41 -11.44
N ARG A 48 -1.84 1.85 -11.01
CA ARG A 48 -0.62 1.85 -11.85
C ARG A 48 -0.21 0.44 -12.25
N TYR A 49 -0.10 -0.47 -11.27
CA TYR A 49 0.22 -1.86 -11.54
C TYR A 49 -0.77 -2.48 -12.54
N ASP A 50 -2.07 -2.29 -12.32
CA ASP A 50 -3.09 -2.80 -13.23
C ASP A 50 -2.93 -2.23 -14.65
N SER A 51 -2.56 -0.95 -14.80
CA SER A 51 -2.30 -0.34 -16.12
C SER A 51 -1.03 -0.85 -16.83
N GLU A 52 0.07 -1.04 -16.09
CA GLU A 52 1.35 -1.52 -16.64
C GLU A 52 1.27 -2.99 -17.08
N ASN A 53 0.51 -3.82 -16.37
CA ASN A 53 0.37 -5.24 -16.70
C ASN A 53 -0.64 -5.49 -17.83
N ILE A 54 -1.50 -4.52 -18.17
CA ILE A 54 -2.35 -4.59 -19.37
C ILE A 54 -1.52 -4.32 -20.63
N SER A 55 -0.48 -3.48 -20.57
CA SER A 55 0.42 -3.25 -21.72
C SER A 55 1.25 -4.47 -22.13
N ASP A 56 1.44 -5.45 -21.25
CA ASP A 56 2.20 -6.68 -21.58
C ASP A 56 1.34 -7.77 -22.26
N ILE A 57 0.03 -7.53 -22.42
CA ILE A 57 -0.94 -8.49 -22.99
C ILE A 57 -1.38 -8.11 -24.42
N ILE A 58 -1.07 -6.90 -24.90
CA ILE A 58 -1.41 -6.40 -26.25
C ILE A 58 -0.16 -6.30 -27.10
#